data_AF-A0A7Y2GAU1-F1
#
_entry.id   AF-A0A7Y2GAU1-F1
#
_cell.length_a   1.000
_cell.length_b   1.000
_cell.length_c   1.000
_cell.angle_alpha   90.00
_cell.angle_beta   90.00
_cell.angle_gamma   90.00
#
_symmetry.space_group_name_H-M   'P 1'
#
loop_
_entity.id
_entity.type
_entity.pdbx_description
1 polymer ?
#
loop_
_entity_poly.entity_id
_entity_poly.type
_entity_poly.pdbx_seq_one_letter_code
_entity_poly.pdbx_strand_id
1 'polypeptide(L)' 'MVNKEVVKKDLIERIEALVEESCTLVRTKESWTRHVEIQAEIMQLCRKASDTINTDSRPYWDKDVANSRETRAA' A
#
# COMPACT_ATOMS: atom_id res chain seq x y z
N MET A 1 2.28 24.90 4.57
CA MET A 1 1.24 23.99 4.01
C MET A 1 1.96 22.94 3.20
N VAL A 2 1.82 21.65 3.54
CA VAL A 2 2.37 20.56 2.73
C VAL A 2 1.60 20.51 1.42
N ASN A 3 2.30 20.60 0.29
CA ASN A 3 1.65 20.61 -1.01
C ASN A 3 1.14 19.20 -1.32
N LYS A 4 -0.17 18.97 -1.12
CA LYS A 4 -0.81 17.65 -1.24
C LYS A 4 -0.56 17.00 -2.61
N GLU A 5 -0.41 17.81 -3.66
CA GLU A 5 -0.09 17.32 -5.01
C GLU A 5 1.32 16.74 -5.12
N VAL A 6 2.30 17.35 -4.45
CA VAL A 6 3.69 16.86 -4.43
C VAL A 6 3.76 15.52 -3.69
N VAL A 7 3.07 15.42 -2.55
CA VAL A 7 2.99 14.16 -1.79
C VAL A 7 2.28 13.07 -2.58
N LYS A 8 1.19 13.40 -3.27
CA LYS A 8 0.48 12.44 -4.11
C LYS A 8 1.37 11.91 -5.24
N LYS A 9 2.12 12.80 -5.91
CA LYS A 9 3.02 12.43 -6.99
C LYS A 9 4.14 11.50 -6.51
N ASP A 10 4.78 11.84 -5.40
CA ASP A 10 5.83 11.03 -4.76
C ASP A 10 5.33 9.61 -4.38
N LEU A 11 4.10 9.52 -3.83
CA LEU A 11 3.49 8.23 -3.50
C LEU A 11 3.20 7.38 -4.74
N ILE A 12 2.74 7.99 -5.84
CA ILE A 12 2.47 7.28 -7.09
C ILE A 12 3.77 6.78 -7.71
N GLU A 13 4.78 7.64 -7.82
CA GLU A 13 6.11 7.27 -8.35
C GLU A 13 6.73 6.11 -7.56
N ARG A 14 6.56 6.10 -6.24
CA ARG A 14 7.03 5.00 -5.39
C ARG A 14 6.28 3.69 -5.62
N ILE A 15 4.96 3.74 -5.82
CA ILE A 15 4.16 2.56 -6.16
C ILE A 15 4.58 1.99 -7.52
N GLU A 16 4.76 2.85 -8.52
CA GLU A 16 5.19 2.43 -9.87
C GLU A 16 6.55 1.73 -9.84
N ALA A 17 7.51 2.29 -9.09
CA ALA A 17 8.84 1.67 -8.92
C ALA A 17 8.76 0.27 -8.28
N LEU A 18 7.91 0.10 -7.27
CA LEU A 18 7.70 -1.21 -6.62
C LEU A 18 7.01 -2.22 -7.54
N VAL A 19 6.04 -1.76 -8.35
CA VAL A 19 5.40 -2.61 -9.35
C VAL A 19 6.42 -3.07 -10.39
N GLU A 20 7.27 -2.17 -10.89
CA GLU A 20 8.34 -2.49 -11.82
C GLU A 20 9.35 -3.49 -11.21
N GLU A 21 9.76 -3.27 -9.95
CA GLU A 21 10.59 -4.22 -9.22
C GLU A 21 9.92 -5.60 -9.13
N SER A 22 8.62 -5.65 -8.83
CA SER A 22 7.89 -6.92 -8.74
C SER A 22 7.80 -7.67 -10.09
N CYS A 23 7.75 -6.93 -11.20
CA CYS A 23 7.69 -7.48 -12.55
C CYS A 23 9.06 -8.00 -13.02
N THR A 24 10.14 -7.38 -12.56
CA THR A 24 11.51 -7.76 -12.90
C THR A 24 12.06 -8.85 -11.99
N LEU A 25 11.50 -9.01 -10.79
CA LEU A 25 11.88 -10.05 -9.86
C LEU A 25 11.54 -11.45 -10.42
N VAL A 26 12.55 -12.29 -10.58
CA VAL A 26 12.37 -13.67 -11.04
C VAL A 26 11.54 -14.43 -10.01
N ARG A 27 10.48 -15.12 -10.41
CA ARG A 27 9.62 -15.90 -9.50
C ARG A 27 10.28 -17.21 -9.06
N THR A 28 11.17 -17.12 -8.09
CA THR A 28 11.82 -18.27 -7.44
C THR A 28 11.35 -18.40 -6.00
N LYS A 29 11.62 -19.55 -5.38
CA LYS A 29 11.33 -19.74 -3.94
C LYS A 29 12.10 -18.74 -3.06
N GLU A 30 13.26 -18.29 -3.53
CA GLU A 30 14.15 -17.36 -2.80
C GLU A 30 13.66 -15.91 -2.90
N SER A 31 13.00 -15.55 -4.00
CA SER A 31 12.46 -14.21 -4.21
C SER A 31 11.02 -14.03 -3.72
N TRP A 32 10.35 -15.11 -3.32
CA TRP A 32 8.97 -15.08 -2.81
C TRP A 32 8.80 -14.13 -1.62
N THR A 33 9.78 -14.11 -0.70
CA THR A 33 9.77 -13.17 0.43
C THR A 33 9.74 -11.73 -0.06
N ARG A 34 10.59 -11.40 -1.04
CA ARG A 34 10.67 -10.05 -1.61
C ARG A 34 9.39 -9.68 -2.38
N HIS A 35 8.77 -10.62 -3.10
CA HIS A 35 7.46 -10.37 -3.70
C HIS A 35 6.39 -10.02 -2.65
N VAL A 36 6.35 -10.73 -1.51
CA VAL A 36 5.41 -10.45 -0.42
C VAL A 36 5.67 -9.08 0.22
N GLU A 37 6.94 -8.74 0.45
CA GLU A 37 7.34 -7.43 0.97
C GLU A 37 6.91 -6.30 0.03
N ILE A 38 7.17 -6.43 -1.27
CA ILE A 38 6.77 -5.45 -2.29
C ILE A 38 5.24 -5.25 -2.28
N GLN A 39 4.47 -6.35 -2.23
CA GLN A 39 3.01 -6.27 -2.16
C GLN A 39 2.53 -5.57 -0.88
N ALA A 40 3.18 -5.84 0.26
CA ALA A 40 2.87 -5.17 1.52
C ALA A 40 3.17 -3.66 1.47
N GLU A 41 4.31 -3.27 0.88
CA GLU A 41 4.71 -1.87 0.71
C GLU A 41 3.75 -1.12 -0.22
N ILE A 42 3.38 -1.71 -1.36
CA ILE A 42 2.37 -1.16 -2.28
C ILE A 42 1.04 -0.93 -1.55
N MET A 43 0.57 -1.90 -0.77
CA MET A 43 -0.69 -1.78 -0.02
C MET A 43 -0.65 -0.66 1.03
N GLN A 44 0.51 -0.44 1.68
CA GLN A 44 0.68 0.66 2.63
C GLN A 44 0.69 2.03 1.93
N LEU A 45 1.39 2.14 0.80
CA LEU A 45 1.45 3.38 0.02
C LEU A 45 0.08 3.73 -0.58
N CYS A 46 -0.68 2.74 -1.06
CA CYS A 46 -2.05 2.94 -1.52
C CYS A 46 -2.96 3.47 -0.41
N ARG A 47 -2.85 2.96 0.82
CA ARG A 47 -3.58 3.50 1.97
C ARG A 47 -3.18 4.94 2.27
N LYS A 48 -1.87 5.22 2.34
CA LYS A 48 -1.35 6.57 2.57
C LYS A 48 -1.81 7.57 1.50
N ALA A 49 -1.84 7.14 0.23
CA ALA A 49 -2.36 7.94 -0.87
C ALA A 49 -3.87 8.19 -0.71
N SER A 50 -4.63 7.17 -0.33
CA SER A 50 -6.06 7.30 -0.03
C SER A 50 -6.33 8.26 1.12
N ASP A 51 -5.60 8.15 2.24
CA ASP A 51 -5.76 9.05 3.41
C ASP A 51 -5.38 10.50 3.06
N THR A 52 -4.39 10.68 2.19
CA THR A 52 -3.96 12.00 1.71
C THR A 52 -5.02 12.66 0.81
N ILE A 53 -5.74 11.86 0.00
CA ILE A 53 -6.75 12.34 -0.96
C ILE A 53 -8.13 12.46 -0.31
N ASN A 54 -8.52 11.47 0.49
CA ASN A 54 -9.82 11.32 1.14
C ASN A 54 -9.64 11.43 2.66
N THR A 55 -9.61 12.67 3.15
CA THR A 55 -9.48 12.91 4.60
C THR A 55 -10.75 12.53 5.36
N ASP A 56 -11.91 12.50 4.67
CA ASP A 56 -13.24 12.28 5.27
C ASP A 56 -13.89 10.92 4.95
N SER A 57 -13.28 10.06 4.11
CA SER A 57 -13.87 8.75 3.81
C SER A 57 -12.85 7.61 3.80
N ARG A 58 -12.95 6.73 4.79
CA ARG A 58 -12.27 5.43 4.77
C ARG A 58 -12.85 4.59 3.64
N PRO A 59 -12.00 3.99 2.77
CA PRO A 59 -12.48 3.06 1.76
C PRO A 59 -13.25 1.90 2.40
N TYR A 60 -14.30 1.42 1.73
CA TYR A 60 -15.18 0.38 2.30
C TYR A 60 -14.44 -0.93 2.65
N TRP A 61 -13.36 -1.25 1.92
CA TRP A 61 -12.50 -2.43 2.18
C TRP A 61 -11.61 -2.31 3.41
N ASP A 62 -11.42 -1.11 3.96
CA ASP A 62 -10.65 -0.89 5.19
C ASP A 62 -11.46 -1.25 6.45
N LYS A 63 -12.79 -1.33 6.33
CA LYS A 63 -13.70 -1.78 7.39
C LYS A 63 -13.49 -3.25 7.72
N ASP A 64 -13.29 -4.09 6.71
CA ASP A 64 -13.10 -5.54 6.88
C ASP A 64 -11.75 -5.88 7.54
N VAL A 65 -10.71 -5.08 7.28
CA VAL A 65 -9.39 -5.21 7.92
C VAL A 65 -9.45 -4.81 9.39
N ALA A 66 -10.24 -3.78 9.74
CA ALA A 66 -10.47 -3.38 11.12
C ALA A 66 -11.26 -4.45 11.91
N ASN A 67 -12.35 -4.97 11.32
CA ASN A 67 -13.13 -6.06 11.92
C ASN A 67 -12.27 -7.29 12.20
N SER A 68 -11.38 -7.65 11.27
CA SER A 68 -10.49 -8.81 11.41
C SER A 68 -9.48 -8.69 12.56
N ARG A 69 -9.13 -7.47 12.99
CA ARG A 69 -8.24 -7.23 14.15
C ARG A 69 -9.00 -7.31 15.47
N GLU A 70 -10.26 -6.90 15.48
CA GLU A 70 -11.12 -6.92 16.67
C GLU A 70 -11.46 -8.36 17.09
N THR A 71 -11.74 -9.24 16.13
CA THR A 71 -12.01 -10.67 16.40
C THR A 71 -10.81 -11.46 16.91
N ARG A 72 -9.58 -10.94 16.75
CA ARG A 72 -8.35 -11.58 17.26
C ARG A 72 -7.96 -11.13 18.67
N ALA A 73 -8.58 -10.06 19.18
CA ALA A 73 -8.32 -9.52 20.51
C ALA A 73 -9.43 -9.86 21.54
N ALA A 74 -10.48 -10.58 21.10
CA ALA A 74 -11.55 -11.15 21.93
C ALA A 74 -11.35 -12.66 22.09
#